data_AF-A0A498M135-F1
#
_entry.id   AF-A0A498M135-F1
#
_cell.length_a   1.000
_cell.length_b   1.000
_cell.length_c   1.000
_cell.angle_alpha   90.00
_cell.angle_beta   90.00
_cell.angle_gamma   90.00
#
_symmetry.space_group_name_H-M   'P 1'
#
loop_
_entity.id
_entity.type
_entity.pdbx_description
1 polymer ?
#
loop_
_entity_poly.entity_id
_entity_poly.type
_entity_poly.pdbx_seq_one_letter_code
_entity_poly.pdbx_strand_id
1 'polypeptide(L)'
;MWQEPLAIPGGDRQSPIDIVVRKSVFDPQLRPLKLHLVHWNSDKYSLFEEAVIEENGLAVIAVFLKVGKRHEGLQKLVDALPAVRHKDSVVEFTKFDPACLLPENIDDYWTYAGSLTTPPLTEAVTWMVMKQHIEVSHDQWQTVSTFEDKPLPLVDN
;
A
#
# COMPACT_ATOMS: atom_id res chain seq x y z
N MET A 1 -17.37 -9.54 11.70
CA MET A 1 -17.89 -9.86 10.36
C MET A 1 -18.79 -8.71 9.96
N TRP A 2 -18.20 -7.63 9.43
CA TRP A 2 -18.96 -6.46 8.98
C TRP A 2 -18.95 -6.52 7.46
N GLN A 3 -20.10 -6.87 6.88
CA GLN A 3 -20.37 -6.69 5.46
C GLN A 3 -21.36 -5.53 5.38
N GLU A 4 -20.86 -4.30 5.38
CA GLU A 4 -21.55 -3.27 4.63
C GLU A 4 -21.53 -3.70 3.15
N PRO A 5 -22.57 -3.42 2.35
CA PRO A 5 -22.57 -3.81 0.95
C PRO A 5 -21.34 -3.19 0.29
N LEU A 6 -20.46 -4.04 -0.24
CA LEU A 6 -19.30 -3.62 -1.02
C LEU A 6 -19.81 -2.63 -2.07
N ALA A 7 -19.43 -1.37 -1.95
CA ALA A 7 -19.66 -0.40 -3.00
C ALA A 7 -18.98 -0.96 -4.25
N ILE A 8 -19.78 -1.43 -5.20
CA ILE A 8 -19.27 -1.93 -6.49
C ILE A 8 -18.82 -0.66 -7.23
N PRO A 9 -17.51 -0.41 -7.40
CA PRO A 9 -17.06 0.80 -8.07
C PRO A 9 -17.46 0.72 -9.54
N GLY A 10 -18.12 1.76 -10.04
CA GLY A 10 -18.57 1.86 -11.43
C GLY A 10 -17.58 2.59 -12.34
N GLY A 11 -16.28 2.49 -12.08
CA GLY A 11 -15.22 3.24 -12.78
C GLY A 11 -14.26 2.36 -13.60
N ASP A 12 -13.71 2.91 -14.68
CA ASP A 12 -12.83 2.20 -15.63
C ASP A 12 -11.35 2.11 -15.19
N ARG A 13 -10.97 2.79 -14.10
CA ARG A 13 -9.59 2.89 -13.57
C ARG A 13 -9.48 2.31 -12.16
N GLN A 14 -10.25 1.26 -11.88
CA GLN A 14 -10.20 0.60 -10.58
C GLN A 14 -8.82 -0.04 -10.33
N SER A 15 -8.16 0.36 -9.24
CA SER A 15 -6.85 -0.17 -8.86
C SER A 15 -6.94 -1.49 -8.07
N PRO A 16 -5.93 -2.36 -8.20
CA PRO A 16 -4.82 -2.27 -9.16
C PRO A 16 -5.35 -2.46 -10.59
N ILE A 17 -4.91 -1.61 -11.54
CA ILE A 17 -5.32 -1.75 -12.95
C ILE A 17 -5.03 -3.19 -13.39
N ASP A 18 -6.01 -3.81 -14.05
CA ASP A 18 -5.93 -5.19 -14.55
C ASP A 18 -4.55 -5.51 -15.11
N ILE A 19 -3.75 -6.19 -14.30
CA ILE A 19 -2.45 -6.71 -14.73
C ILE A 19 -2.78 -7.77 -15.77
N VAL A 20 -2.45 -7.50 -17.03
CA VAL A 20 -2.58 -8.49 -18.09
C VAL A 20 -1.61 -9.63 -17.76
N VAL A 21 -2.14 -10.68 -17.12
CA VAL A 21 -1.38 -11.81 -16.56
C VAL A 21 -0.45 -12.45 -17.60
N ARG A 22 -0.85 -12.41 -18.89
CA ARG A 22 -0.06 -12.94 -20.02
C ARG A 22 1.23 -12.15 -20.32
N LYS A 23 1.34 -10.91 -19.83
CA LYS A 23 2.50 -10.02 -20.04
C LYS A 23 3.30 -9.80 -18.75
N SER A 24 2.81 -10.25 -17.61
CA SER A 24 3.51 -10.16 -16.33
C SER A 24 4.44 -11.36 -16.14
N VAL A 25 5.68 -11.10 -15.74
CA VAL A 25 6.58 -12.13 -15.23
C VAL A 25 6.29 -12.32 -13.75
N PHE A 26 5.82 -13.51 -13.36
CA PHE A 26 5.65 -13.85 -11.95
C PHE A 26 7.01 -14.21 -11.35
N ASP A 27 7.46 -13.43 -10.37
CA ASP A 27 8.60 -13.79 -9.53
C ASP A 27 8.08 -14.38 -8.21
N PRO A 28 8.22 -15.69 -7.98
CA PRO A 28 7.73 -16.34 -6.75
C PRO A 28 8.47 -15.88 -5.48
N GLN A 29 9.61 -15.21 -5.62
CA GLN A 29 10.35 -14.65 -4.48
C GLN A 29 9.77 -13.31 -4.03
N LEU A 30 9.05 -12.60 -4.90
CA LEU A 30 8.34 -11.37 -4.55
C LEU A 30 7.01 -11.76 -3.91
N ARG A 31 6.88 -11.46 -2.62
CA ARG A 31 5.66 -11.74 -1.87
C ARG A 31 4.77 -10.49 -1.92
N PRO A 32 3.45 -10.64 -2.15
CA PRO A 32 2.54 -9.52 -2.07
C PRO A 32 2.46 -9.07 -0.61
N LEU A 33 3.12 -7.98 -0.29
CA LEU A 33 2.81 -7.16 0.87
C LEU A 33 2.90 -5.73 0.36
N LYS A 34 1.75 -5.06 0.42
CA LYS A 34 1.48 -3.81 -0.28
C LYS A 34 1.75 -2.64 0.66
N LEU A 35 3.02 -2.30 0.87
CA LEU A 35 3.37 -1.07 1.57
C LEU A 35 3.04 0.11 0.67
N HIS A 36 2.01 0.87 1.04
CA HIS A 36 1.57 2.06 0.32
C HIS A 36 1.80 3.31 1.16
N LEU A 37 2.54 4.27 0.61
CA LEU A 37 2.64 5.61 1.18
C LEU A 37 1.65 6.50 0.44
N VAL A 38 0.59 6.92 1.14
CA VAL A 38 -0.50 7.72 0.59
C VAL A 38 -0.27 9.18 0.92
N HIS A 39 -0.27 10.04 -0.11
CA HIS A 39 -0.01 11.47 0.00
C HIS A 39 -1.12 12.26 -0.70
N TRP A 40 -1.29 13.52 -0.29
CA TRP A 40 -2.08 14.52 -1.02
C TRP A 40 -1.28 15.82 -1.13
N ASN A 41 -1.68 16.69 -2.05
CA ASN A 41 -1.08 18.01 -2.20
C ASN A 41 -1.64 18.96 -1.12
N SER A 42 -0.89 19.17 -0.04
CA SER A 42 -1.28 20.04 1.08
C SER A 42 -1.28 21.54 0.73
N ASP A 43 -0.61 21.95 -0.34
CA ASP A 43 -0.64 23.35 -0.81
C ASP A 43 -1.96 23.66 -1.53
N LYS A 44 -2.60 22.63 -2.11
CA LYS A 44 -3.87 22.75 -2.83
C LYS A 44 -5.08 22.38 -1.97
N TYR A 45 -4.94 21.40 -1.08
CA TYR A 45 -6.03 20.87 -0.27
C TYR A 45 -5.68 20.91 1.22
N SER A 46 -6.58 21.48 2.03
CA SER A 46 -6.35 21.58 3.47
C SER A 46 -6.67 20.26 4.18
N LEU A 47 -7.58 19.46 3.62
CA LEU A 47 -8.04 18.19 4.17
C LEU A 47 -7.84 17.06 3.17
N PHE A 48 -7.59 15.85 3.69
CA PHE A 48 -7.48 14.64 2.88
C PHE A 48 -8.77 14.36 2.11
N GLU A 49 -9.92 14.56 2.76
CA GLU A 49 -11.26 14.33 2.21
C GLU A 49 -11.56 15.22 0.99
N GLU A 50 -11.00 16.43 0.94
CA GLU A 50 -11.10 17.33 -0.21
C GLU A 50 -10.27 16.81 -1.40
N ALA A 51 -9.10 16.25 -1.12
CA ALA A 51 -8.24 15.70 -2.16
C ALA A 51 -8.79 14.39 -2.75
N VAL A 52 -9.45 13.55 -1.94
CA VAL A 52 -9.99 12.25 -2.38
C VAL A 52 -11.09 12.39 -3.44
N ILE A 53 -11.83 13.50 -3.45
CA ILE A 53 -12.91 13.72 -4.43
C ILE A 53 -12.42 14.33 -5.75
N GLU A 54 -11.15 14.72 -5.82
CA GLU A 54 -10.56 15.42 -6.95
C GLU A 54 -9.74 14.48 -7.83
N GLU A 55 -9.82 14.66 -9.14
CA GLU A 55 -9.01 13.86 -10.06
C GLU A 55 -7.51 14.12 -9.81
N ASN A 56 -6.76 13.04 -9.59
CA ASN A 56 -5.33 13.08 -9.19
C ASN A 56 -5.06 13.87 -7.91
N GLY A 57 -6.04 13.99 -7.00
CA GLY A 57 -5.83 14.63 -5.71
C GLY A 57 -4.87 13.86 -4.78
N LEU A 58 -4.70 12.55 -5.02
CA LEU A 58 -3.83 11.67 -4.25
C LEU A 58 -2.65 11.14 -5.07
N ALA A 59 -1.52 10.95 -4.38
CA ALA A 59 -0.37 10.21 -4.90
C ALA A 59 -0.09 9.01 -3.99
N VAL A 60 -0.01 7.81 -4.58
CA VAL A 60 0.29 6.58 -3.83
C VAL A 60 1.59 5.98 -4.35
N ILE A 61 2.56 5.84 -3.45
CA ILE A 61 3.81 5.12 -3.72
C ILE A 61 3.68 3.70 -3.21
N ALA A 62 3.83 2.72 -4.10
CA ALA A 62 3.82 1.31 -3.77
C ALA A 62 5.24 0.73 -3.83
N VAL A 63 5.65 0.09 -2.74
CA VAL A 63 6.97 -0.53 -2.62
C VAL A 63 6.81 -2.03 -2.39
N PHE A 64 7.50 -2.84 -3.20
CA PHE A 64 7.56 -4.28 -3.02
C PHE A 64 8.52 -4.65 -1.87
N LEU A 65 8.14 -5.68 -1.11
CA LEU A 65 8.98 -6.25 -0.05
C LEU A 65 9.52 -7.61 -0.50
N LYS A 66 10.81 -7.85 -0.28
CA LYS A 66 11.46 -9.16 -0.51
C LYS A 66 12.06 -9.68 0.78
N VAL A 67 11.85 -10.96 1.09
CA VAL A 67 12.52 -11.58 2.23
C VAL A 67 14.02 -11.69 1.94
N GLY A 68 14.83 -11.10 2.81
CA GLY A 68 16.28 -10.98 2.64
C GLY A 68 16.93 -10.44 3.92
N LYS A 69 17.75 -9.40 3.78
CA LYS A 69 18.39 -8.72 4.90
C LYS A 69 17.37 -7.98 5.77
N ARG A 70 17.67 -7.89 7.06
CA ARG A 70 16.91 -7.07 8.02
C ARG A 70 16.90 -5.59 7.59
N HIS A 71 15.72 -4.99 7.65
CA HIS A 71 15.52 -3.58 7.37
C HIS A 71 15.48 -2.77 8.65
N GLU A 72 16.54 -1.99 8.93
CA GLU A 72 16.62 -1.22 10.19
C GLU A 72 15.54 -0.14 10.29
N GLY A 73 15.21 0.55 9.19
CA GLY A 73 14.14 1.56 9.17
C GLY A 73 12.76 1.01 9.55
N LEU A 74 12.35 -0.11 8.93
CA LEU A 74 11.10 -0.81 9.21
C LEU A 74 11.00 -1.34 10.64
N GLN A 75 12.12 -1.55 11.35
CA GLN A 75 12.10 -2.15 12.68
C GLN A 75 11.24 -1.36 13.67
N LYS A 76 11.22 -0.03 13.56
CA LYS A 76 10.38 0.82 14.41
C LYS A 76 8.88 0.54 14.24
N LEU A 77 8.44 0.27 13.01
CA LEU A 77 7.06 -0.13 12.74
C LEU A 77 6.81 -1.55 13.29
N VAL A 78 7.72 -2.47 13.03
CA VAL A 78 7.65 -3.86 13.53
C VAL A 78 7.53 -3.92 15.06
N ASP A 79 8.25 -3.06 15.78
CA ASP A 79 8.19 -3.00 17.25
C ASP A 79 6.87 -2.41 17.76
N ALA A 80 6.25 -1.51 16.99
CA ALA A 80 4.97 -0.87 17.34
C ALA A 80 3.75 -1.76 17.02
N LEU A 81 3.84 -2.57 15.96
CA LEU A 81 2.73 -3.43 15.49
C LEU A 81 2.10 -4.30 16.59
N PRO A 82 2.85 -4.98 17.49
CA PRO A 82 2.27 -5.76 18.57
C PRO A 82 1.32 -5.00 19.51
N ALA A 83 1.48 -3.68 19.64
CA ALA A 83 0.62 -2.83 20.47
C ALA A 83 -0.73 -2.51 19.80
N VAL A 84 -0.86 -2.70 18.49
CA VAL A 84 -2.07 -2.39 17.70
C VAL A 84 -2.80 -3.64 17.19
N ARG A 85 -2.64 -4.77 17.90
CA ARG A 85 -3.28 -6.06 17.55
C ARG A 85 -4.80 -6.06 17.64
N HIS A 86 -5.38 -5.17 18.42
CA HIS A 86 -6.82 -5.09 18.60
C HIS A 86 -7.38 -3.90 17.85
N LYS A 87 -8.63 -4.04 17.39
CA LYS A 87 -9.36 -2.96 16.73
C LYS A 87 -9.33 -1.70 17.62
N ASP A 88 -9.18 -0.54 16.98
CA ASP A 88 -9.17 0.78 17.62
C ASP A 88 -7.98 1.01 18.58
N SER A 89 -7.02 0.08 18.64
CA SER A 89 -5.76 0.30 19.36
C SER A 89 -4.89 1.30 18.62
N VAL A 90 -4.40 2.28 19.36
CA VAL A 90 -3.52 3.33 18.83
C VAL A 90 -2.24 3.32 19.65
N VAL A 91 -1.09 3.42 18.98
CA VAL A 91 0.20 3.57 19.61
C VAL A 91 0.88 4.82 19.05
N GLU A 92 1.36 5.68 19.94
CA GLU A 92 2.19 6.80 19.53
C GLU A 92 3.58 6.28 19.18
N PHE A 93 4.06 6.64 18.00
CA PHE A 93 5.44 6.42 17.59
C PHE A 93 6.05 7.76 17.17
N THR A 94 7.28 8.02 17.59
CA THR A 94 7.98 9.26 17.28
C THR A 94 9.30 8.97 16.57
N LYS A 95 9.82 9.97 15.84
CA LYS A 95 11.12 9.91 15.15
C LYS A 95 11.19 8.76 14.12
N PHE A 96 10.19 8.66 13.28
CA PHE A 96 10.20 7.75 12.13
C PHE A 96 10.26 8.58 10.86
N ASP A 97 11.21 8.26 9.99
CA ASP A 97 11.33 8.86 8.68
C ASP A 97 10.78 7.87 7.63
N PRO A 98 9.62 8.14 7.01
CA PRO A 98 9.03 7.23 6.04
C PRO A 98 9.88 7.06 4.78
N ALA A 99 10.82 7.99 4.50
CA ALA A 99 11.75 7.83 3.38
C ALA A 99 12.63 6.59 3.52
N CYS A 100 12.83 6.07 4.74
CA CYS A 100 13.55 4.83 4.95
C CYS A 100 12.86 3.61 4.32
N LEU A 101 11.59 3.72 3.95
CA LEU A 101 10.82 2.64 3.32
C LEU A 101 10.88 2.68 1.79
N LEU A 102 11.60 3.64 1.22
CA LEU A 102 11.81 3.74 -0.22
C LEU A 102 13.04 2.92 -0.64
N PRO A 103 13.04 2.37 -1.86
CA PRO A 103 14.22 1.74 -2.42
C PRO A 103 15.36 2.76 -2.65
N GLU A 104 16.57 2.26 -2.88
CA GLU A 104 17.74 3.10 -3.16
C GLU A 104 17.56 3.93 -4.44
N ASN A 105 17.00 3.32 -5.50
CA ASN A 105 16.65 4.03 -6.73
C ASN A 105 15.15 4.33 -6.78
N ILE A 106 14.80 5.59 -6.51
CA ILE A 106 13.42 6.09 -6.54
C ILE A 106 12.98 6.63 -7.91
N ASP A 107 13.92 6.77 -8.86
CA ASP A 107 13.63 7.30 -10.20
C ASP A 107 13.10 6.21 -11.13
N ASP A 108 13.22 4.94 -10.75
CA ASP A 108 12.76 3.80 -11.56
C ASP A 108 11.43 3.22 -11.04
N TYR A 109 10.33 3.70 -11.64
CA TYR A 109 8.97 3.29 -11.29
C TYR A 109 8.07 3.20 -12.52
N TRP A 110 6.94 2.51 -12.37
CA TRP A 110 5.79 2.65 -13.27
C TRP A 110 4.78 3.61 -12.66
N THR A 111 4.14 4.44 -13.48
CA THR A 111 3.07 5.33 -13.01
C THR A 111 1.83 5.20 -13.86
N TYR A 112 0.67 5.31 -13.21
CA TYR A 112 -0.64 5.27 -13.85
C TYR A 112 -1.68 6.01 -13.00
N ALA A 113 -2.72 6.53 -13.63
CA ALA A 113 -3.89 7.06 -12.93
C ALA A 113 -4.84 5.90 -12.58
N GLY A 114 -5.28 5.83 -11.32
CA GLY A 114 -6.10 4.74 -10.80
C GLY A 114 -6.93 5.16 -9.59
N SER A 115 -7.36 4.18 -8.80
CA SER A 115 -8.20 4.40 -7.63
C SER A 115 -7.59 3.98 -6.31
N LEU A 116 -8.28 4.26 -5.21
CA LEU A 116 -8.00 3.63 -3.91
C LEU A 116 -8.31 2.12 -3.99
N THR A 117 -7.52 1.30 -3.30
CA THR A 117 -7.72 -0.16 -3.23
C THR A 117 -8.61 -0.60 -2.05
N THR A 118 -9.12 0.37 -1.29
CA THR A 118 -10.07 0.20 -0.20
C THR A 118 -11.21 1.21 -0.38
N PRO A 119 -12.44 0.92 0.09
CA PRO A 119 -13.54 1.88 0.11
C PRO A 119 -13.06 3.28 0.56
N PRO A 120 -13.45 4.35 -0.14
CA PRO A 120 -14.50 4.45 -1.17
C PRO A 120 -14.12 4.03 -2.61
N LEU A 121 -12.91 3.48 -2.85
CA LEU A 121 -12.47 3.01 -4.17
C LEU A 121 -12.45 4.13 -5.25
N THR A 122 -12.25 5.38 -4.81
CA THR A 122 -12.32 6.57 -5.68
C THR A 122 -11.14 6.67 -6.65
N GLU A 123 -11.42 7.00 -7.91
CA GLU A 123 -10.44 7.23 -8.99
C GLU A 123 -9.74 8.59 -8.90
N ALA A 124 -9.08 8.84 -7.77
CA ALA A 124 -8.39 10.10 -7.47
C ALA A 124 -6.87 9.93 -7.37
N VAL A 125 -6.32 8.77 -7.75
CA VAL A 125 -4.97 8.38 -7.36
C VAL A 125 -4.01 8.36 -8.55
N THR A 126 -2.90 9.08 -8.46
CA THR A 126 -1.70 8.81 -9.25
C THR A 126 -0.86 7.75 -8.54
N TRP A 127 -0.79 6.55 -9.10
CA TRP A 127 0.03 5.46 -8.58
C TRP A 127 1.48 5.57 -9.07
N MET A 128 2.42 5.29 -8.18
CA MET A 128 3.85 5.18 -8.45
C MET A 128 4.33 3.84 -7.88
N VAL A 129 4.48 2.84 -8.75
CA VAL A 129 4.89 1.49 -8.38
C VAL A 129 6.40 1.37 -8.58
N MET A 130 7.14 1.31 -7.48
CA MET A 130 8.59 1.18 -7.51
C MET A 130 9.00 -0.14 -8.16
N LYS A 131 9.96 -0.11 -9.10
CA LYS A 131 10.47 -1.34 -9.73
C LYS A 131 11.42 -2.09 -8.80
N GLN A 132 12.15 -1.36 -7.97
CA GLN A 132 13.03 -1.92 -6.96
C GLN A 132 12.24 -2.22 -5.66
N HIS A 133 12.57 -3.34 -5.03
CA HIS A 133 12.04 -3.75 -3.74
C HIS A 133 12.97 -3.30 -2.61
N ILE A 134 12.44 -3.28 -1.38
CA ILE A 134 13.28 -3.27 -0.17
C ILE A 134 13.33 -4.67 0.42
N GLU A 135 14.46 -5.02 1.04
CA GLU A 135 14.62 -6.30 1.74
C GLU A 135 14.11 -6.19 3.17
N VAL A 136 13.48 -7.25 3.67
CA VAL A 136 13.04 -7.38 5.07
C VAL A 136 13.45 -8.73 5.62
N SER A 137 13.78 -8.84 6.90
CA SER A 137 14.09 -10.15 7.48
C SER A 137 12.82 -11.03 7.57
N HIS A 138 13.03 -12.33 7.71
CA HIS A 138 11.92 -13.27 7.88
C HIS A 138 11.01 -12.92 9.07
N ASP A 139 11.59 -12.51 10.21
CA ASP A 139 10.82 -12.15 11.41
C ASP A 139 10.03 -10.85 11.23
N GLN A 140 10.61 -9.87 10.53
CA GLN A 140 9.94 -8.62 10.19
C GLN A 140 8.74 -8.91 9.27
N TRP A 141 8.94 -9.76 8.25
CA TRP A 141 7.89 -10.22 7.37
C TRP A 141 6.75 -10.91 8.13
N GLN A 142 7.05 -11.85 9.02
CA GLN A 142 6.02 -12.54 9.81
C GLN A 142 5.18 -11.56 10.63
N THR A 143 5.83 -10.56 11.24
CA THR A 143 5.13 -9.55 12.04
C THR A 143 4.21 -8.71 11.17
N VAL A 144 4.69 -8.18 10.05
CA VAL A 144 3.87 -7.31 9.18
C VAL A 144 2.73 -8.07 8.51
N SER A 145 2.98 -9.29 8.03
CA SER A 145 1.95 -10.14 7.39
C SER A 145 0.83 -10.59 8.34
N THR A 146 1.02 -10.50 9.65
CA THR A 146 -0.04 -10.77 10.63
C THR A 146 -1.16 -9.73 10.59
N PHE A 147 -0.85 -8.51 10.11
CA PHE A 147 -1.78 -7.38 10.02
C PHE A 147 -2.37 -7.21 8.61
N GLU A 148 -2.09 -8.14 7.70
CA GLU A 148 -2.71 -8.17 6.40
C GLU A 148 -4.15 -8.68 6.54
N ASP A 149 -5.13 -7.88 6.10
CA ASP A 149 -6.49 -8.37 5.94
C ASP A 149 -6.45 -9.58 5.00
N LYS A 150 -6.92 -10.74 5.48
CA LYS A 150 -7.05 -11.91 4.61
C LYS A 150 -7.84 -11.48 3.37
N PRO A 151 -7.33 -11.73 2.15
CA PRO A 151 -8.06 -11.34 0.95
C PRO A 151 -9.47 -11.96 1.03
N LEU A 152 -10.48 -11.15 0.71
CA LEU A 152 -11.81 -11.68 0.43
C LEU A 152 -11.64 -12.78 -0.63
N PRO A 153 -12.24 -13.97 -0.45
CA PRO A 153 -12.14 -15.01 -1.45
C PRO A 153 -12.54 -14.42 -2.80
N LEU A 154 -11.68 -14.59 -3.81
CA LEU A 154 -12.03 -14.30 -5.18
C LEU A 154 -13.31 -15.08 -5.45
N VAL A 155 -14.41 -14.37 -5.71
CA VAL A 155 -15.64 -15.01 -6.15
C VAL A 155 -15.29 -15.62 -7.51
N ASP A 156 -15.25 -16.94 -7.58
CA ASP A 156 -15.11 -17.66 -8.84
C ASP A 156 -16.24 -17.19 -9.77
N ASN A 157 -15.89 -16.54 -10.88
CA ASN A 157 -16.80 -16.26 -11.99
C ASN A 157 -16.82 -17.45 -12.96
#